data_AF-A0A7Y8DML6-F1
#
_entry.id   AF-A0A7Y8DML6-F1
#
_cell.length_a   1.000
_cell.length_b   1.000
_cell.length_c   1.000
_cell.angle_alpha   90.00
_cell.angle_beta   90.00
_cell.angle_gamma   90.00
#
_symmetry.space_group_name_H-M   'P 1'
#
loop_
_entity.id
_entity.type
_entity.pdbx_description
1 polymer ?
#
loop_
_entity_poly.entity_id
_entity_poly.type
_entity_poly.pdbx_seq_one_letter_code
_entity_poly.pdbx_strand_id
1 'polypeptide(L)'
;MLGLIFAATVIFGSSVGRDLKKIATQFAVGFGLGLLSSLHIYEVCVYLFPGDTVQYETDYQIVIPGRISENSRRCKAWLKIKDPNTHRWIDICTTPSDLDAQRKRGMNAIWVNAYTNTVGSYIINYAFIYK
;
A
#
# COMPACT_ATOMS: atom_id res chain seq x y z
N MET A 1 10.06 22.15 -4.66
CA MET A 1 10.99 23.22 -5.08
C MET A 1 11.76 22.93 -6.37
N LEU A 2 12.13 21.67 -6.68
CA LEU A 2 12.86 21.33 -7.92
C LEU A 2 12.10 21.64 -9.23
N GLY A 3 10.77 21.54 -9.24
CA GLY A 3 9.96 21.85 -10.44
C GLY A 3 10.03 23.32 -10.89
N LEU A 4 10.29 24.25 -9.96
CA LEU A 4 10.36 25.69 -10.26
C LEU A 4 11.69 26.07 -10.91
N ILE A 5 12.76 25.33 -10.57
CA ILE A 5 14.10 25.48 -11.16
C ILE A 5 14.11 24.94 -12.61
N PHE A 6 13.40 23.83 -12.87
CA PHE A 6 13.22 23.32 -14.23
C PHE A 6 12.32 24.23 -15.10
N ALA A 7 11.27 24.82 -14.51
CA ALA A 7 10.46 25.81 -15.22
C ALA A 7 11.28 27.07 -15.58
N ALA A 8 12.09 27.58 -14.66
CA ALA A 8 12.94 28.74 -14.90
C ALA A 8 14.01 28.49 -15.98
N THR A 9 14.65 27.32 -15.99
CA THR A 9 15.66 27.00 -17.01
C THR A 9 15.07 26.81 -18.41
N VAL A 10 13.83 26.33 -18.53
CA VAL A 10 13.11 26.26 -19.81
C VAL A 10 12.71 27.65 -20.31
N ILE A 11 12.26 28.54 -19.43
CA ILE A 11 11.81 29.90 -19.79
C ILE A 11 13.01 30.82 -20.10
N PHE A 12 14.06 30.78 -19.30
CA PHE A 12 15.23 31.66 -19.47
C PHE A 12 16.27 31.13 -20.47
N GLY A 13 16.25 29.83 -20.81
CA GLY A 13 17.17 29.22 -21.79
C GLY A 13 16.67 29.25 -23.25
N SER A 14 15.42 29.64 -23.50
CA SER A 14 14.85 29.67 -24.85
C SER A 14 15.08 31.02 -25.54
N SER A 15 16.33 31.28 -25.95
CA SER A 15 16.59 32.17 -27.07
C SER A 15 16.02 31.53 -28.34
N VAL A 16 14.98 32.18 -28.88
CA VAL A 16 14.69 32.34 -30.32
C VAL A 16 14.71 31.06 -31.18
N GLY A 17 13.51 30.56 -31.52
CA GLY A 17 13.30 29.80 -32.76
C GLY A 17 13.17 28.27 -32.66
N ARG A 18 12.45 27.71 -31.68
CA ARG A 18 12.14 26.27 -31.68
C ARG A 18 10.64 25.97 -31.74
N ASP A 19 10.35 25.05 -32.67
CA ASP A 19 9.05 24.46 -33.03
C ASP A 19 8.16 24.17 -31.82
N LEU A 20 6.94 24.71 -31.82
CA LEU A 20 5.97 24.65 -30.70
C LEU A 20 5.73 23.21 -30.24
N LYS A 21 5.82 22.26 -31.17
CA LYS A 21 5.75 20.81 -30.89
C LYS A 21 6.83 20.35 -29.93
N LYS A 22 8.08 20.81 -30.06
CA LYS A 22 9.19 20.38 -29.18
C LYS A 22 8.99 20.86 -27.74
N ILE A 23 8.50 22.09 -27.57
CA ILE A 23 8.21 22.65 -26.24
C ILE A 23 7.08 21.89 -25.57
N ALA A 24 5.99 21.62 -26.30
CA ALA A 24 4.87 20.84 -25.80
C ALA A 24 5.30 19.42 -25.39
N THR A 25 6.15 18.76 -26.18
CA THR A 25 6.66 17.43 -25.85
C THR A 25 7.55 17.45 -24.61
N GLN A 26 8.44 18.44 -24.47
CA GLN A 26 9.30 18.57 -23.28
C GLN A 26 8.48 18.86 -22.01
N PHE A 27 7.45 19.68 -22.11
CA PHE A 27 6.52 19.94 -21.01
C PHE A 27 5.73 18.68 -20.64
N ALA A 28 5.19 17.96 -21.62
CA ALA A 28 4.43 16.72 -21.38
C ALA A 28 5.30 15.62 -20.75
N VAL A 29 6.55 15.48 -21.21
CA VAL A 29 7.51 14.52 -20.63
C VAL A 29 7.90 14.92 -19.22
N GLY A 30 8.24 16.20 -18.97
CA GLY A 30 8.59 16.68 -17.64
C GLY A 30 7.42 16.59 -16.65
N PHE A 31 6.21 16.92 -17.09
CA PHE A 31 4.98 16.80 -16.31
C PHE A 31 4.65 15.33 -16.02
N GLY A 32 4.73 14.45 -17.03
CA GLY A 32 4.49 13.02 -16.86
C GLY A 32 5.47 12.37 -15.88
N LEU A 33 6.77 12.67 -16.01
CA LEU A 33 7.80 12.16 -15.09
C LEU A 33 7.59 12.69 -13.66
N GLY A 34 7.26 13.98 -13.52
CA GLY A 34 6.99 14.60 -12.22
C GLY A 34 5.74 14.04 -11.54
N LEU A 35 4.69 13.76 -12.32
CA LEU A 35 3.44 13.19 -11.81
C LEU A 35 3.63 11.73 -11.37
N LEU A 36 4.30 10.91 -12.18
CA LEU A 36 4.62 9.52 -11.83
C LEU A 36 5.47 9.43 -10.56
N SER A 37 6.45 10.32 -10.42
CA SER A 37 7.30 10.41 -9.22
C SER A 37 6.49 10.83 -7.98
N SER A 38 5.51 11.72 -8.14
CA SER A 38 4.64 12.18 -7.05
C SER A 38 3.66 11.11 -6.57
N LEU A 39 3.21 10.22 -7.47
CA LEU A 39 2.34 9.10 -7.12
C LEU A 39 3.07 8.04 -6.27
N HIS A 40 4.35 7.78 -6.54
CA HIS A 40 5.16 6.84 -5.76
C HIS A 40 5.62 7.41 -4.39
N ILE A 41 5.63 8.73 -4.22
CA ILE A 41 5.94 9.35 -2.91
C ILE A 41 4.92 8.95 -1.83
N TYR A 42 3.66 8.72 -2.20
CA TYR A 42 2.61 8.41 -1.23
C TYR A 42 2.89 7.10 -0.47
N GLU A 43 3.37 6.07 -1.18
CA GLU A 43 3.70 4.77 -0.59
C GLU A 43 4.91 4.88 0.36
N VAL A 44 5.91 5.68 -0.01
CA VAL A 44 7.08 5.99 0.83
C VAL A 44 6.71 6.84 2.04
N CYS A 45 5.76 7.77 1.88
CA CYS A 45 5.24 8.58 2.97
C CYS A 45 4.52 7.71 4.01
N VAL A 46 3.72 6.70 3.61
CA VAL A 46 3.08 5.81 4.59
C VAL A 46 4.10 5.09 5.47
N TYR A 47 5.30 4.81 4.96
CA TYR A 47 6.34 4.17 5.75
C TYR A 47 7.13 5.14 6.65
N LEU A 48 7.33 6.39 6.21
CA LEU A 48 8.12 7.39 6.92
C LEU A 48 7.31 8.24 7.91
N PHE A 49 5.99 8.34 7.75
CA PHE A 49 5.17 9.14 8.66
C PHE A 49 5.09 8.47 10.03
N PRO A 50 5.40 9.22 11.11
CA PRO A 50 5.27 8.71 12.46
C PRO A 50 3.81 8.33 12.71
N GLY A 51 3.62 7.10 13.15
CA GLY A 51 2.37 6.50 13.55
C GLY A 51 2.56 5.68 14.81
N ASP A 52 1.45 5.13 15.28
CA ASP A 52 1.38 4.39 16.52
C ASP A 52 1.15 2.91 16.26
N THR A 53 1.70 2.08 17.14
CA THR A 53 1.39 0.66 17.15
C THR A 53 0.14 0.45 17.98
N VAL A 54 -0.94 0.05 17.32
CA VAL A 54 -2.22 -0.25 17.96
C VAL A 54 -2.43 -1.76 18.00
N GLN A 55 -3.03 -2.21 19.09
CA GLN A 55 -3.36 -3.60 19.31
C GLN A 55 -4.87 -3.72 19.41
N TYR A 56 -5.46 -4.61 18.63
CA TYR A 56 -6.90 -4.82 18.65
C TYR A 56 -7.25 -6.28 18.42
N GLU A 57 -8.37 -6.67 19.02
CA GLU A 57 -9.03 -7.92 18.74
C GLU A 57 -10.05 -7.71 17.62
N THR A 58 -10.02 -8.55 16.61
CA THR A 58 -11.03 -8.57 15.56
C THR A 58 -11.44 -9.99 15.22
N ASP A 59 -12.62 -10.14 14.63
CA ASP A 59 -13.00 -11.36 13.96
C ASP A 59 -12.21 -11.51 12.64
N TYR A 60 -12.02 -12.75 12.21
CA TYR A 60 -11.32 -13.07 10.97
C TYR A 60 -12.14 -14.03 10.10
N GLN A 61 -11.88 -14.04 8.80
CA GLN A 61 -12.47 -15.00 7.87
C GLN A 61 -11.38 -15.73 7.10
N ILE A 62 -11.55 -17.05 6.93
CA ILE A 62 -10.64 -17.88 6.15
C ILE A 62 -11.35 -18.27 4.86
N VAL A 63 -10.71 -18.06 3.70
CA VAL A 63 -11.23 -18.46 2.39
C VAL A 63 -10.30 -19.48 1.75
N ILE A 64 -10.79 -20.73 1.59
CA ILE A 64 -10.09 -21.86 0.96
C ILE A 64 -11.07 -22.51 -0.04
N PRO A 65 -10.68 -22.76 -1.30
CA PRO A 65 -9.39 -22.45 -1.92
C PRO A 65 -9.20 -20.94 -2.13
N GLY A 66 -7.95 -20.47 -2.06
CA GLY A 66 -7.67 -19.07 -2.31
C GLY A 66 -7.94 -18.67 -3.78
N ARG A 67 -8.56 -17.50 -4.01
CA ARG A 67 -8.71 -16.94 -5.36
C ARG A 67 -7.35 -16.54 -5.93
N ILE A 68 -7.24 -16.55 -7.26
CA ILE A 68 -6.07 -16.08 -8.00
C ILE A 68 -5.87 -14.60 -7.69
N SER A 69 -4.70 -14.24 -7.14
CA SER A 69 -4.28 -12.85 -6.97
C SER A 69 -3.88 -12.27 -8.32
N GLU A 70 -4.13 -10.96 -8.51
CA GLU A 70 -3.73 -10.15 -9.68
C GLU A 70 -2.25 -10.35 -10.08
N ASN A 71 -1.39 -10.78 -9.15
CA ASN A 71 0.05 -10.93 -9.35
C ASN A 71 0.55 -12.39 -9.47
N SER A 72 -0.25 -13.26 -10.10
CA SER A 72 0.17 -14.57 -10.66
C SER A 72 0.63 -15.69 -9.73
N ARG A 73 0.67 -15.50 -8.40
CA ARG A 73 0.85 -16.62 -7.44
C ARG A 73 -0.51 -17.13 -7.00
N ARG A 74 -0.80 -18.42 -7.24
CA ARG A 74 -1.99 -19.08 -6.69
C ARG A 74 -1.86 -19.11 -5.17
N CYS A 75 -2.59 -18.21 -4.51
CA CYS A 75 -2.70 -18.24 -3.06
C CYS A 75 -3.54 -19.45 -2.65
N LYS A 76 -3.04 -20.29 -1.73
CA LYS A 76 -3.75 -21.51 -1.31
C LYS A 76 -4.89 -21.22 -0.33
N ALA A 77 -4.70 -20.22 0.55
CA ALA A 77 -5.68 -19.78 1.52
C ALA A 77 -5.57 -18.27 1.74
N TRP A 78 -6.71 -17.57 1.86
CA TRP A 78 -6.73 -16.16 2.28
C TRP A 78 -7.18 -16.05 3.73
N LEU A 79 -6.43 -15.29 4.52
CA LEU A 79 -6.82 -14.83 5.84
C LEU A 79 -7.28 -13.38 5.71
N LYS A 80 -8.57 -13.14 5.90
CA LYS A 80 -9.18 -11.80 5.85
C LYS A 80 -9.30 -11.27 7.27
N ILE A 81 -8.65 -10.15 7.54
CA ILE A 81 -8.66 -9.47 8.83
C ILE A 81 -9.38 -8.14 8.65
N LYS A 82 -10.36 -7.85 9.50
CA LYS A 82 -11.04 -6.56 9.47
C LYS A 82 -10.24 -5.57 10.31
N ASP A 83 -9.72 -4.52 9.70
CA ASP A 83 -9.09 -3.45 10.45
C ASP A 83 -10.16 -2.48 10.97
N PRO A 84 -10.32 -2.31 12.30
CA PRO A 84 -11.31 -1.41 12.88
C PRO A 84 -10.98 0.06 12.60
N ASN A 85 -9.72 0.42 12.37
CA ASN A 85 -9.33 1.81 12.13
C ASN A 85 -9.71 2.25 10.72
N THR A 86 -9.24 1.52 9.71
CA THR A 86 -9.50 1.85 8.31
C THR A 86 -10.84 1.33 7.79
N HIS A 87 -11.53 0.47 8.56
CA HIS A 87 -12.75 -0.24 8.17
C HIS A 87 -12.59 -1.10 6.90
N ARG A 88 -11.34 -1.39 6.52
CA ARG A 88 -11.00 -2.19 5.34
C ARG A 88 -10.71 -3.63 5.73
N TRP A 89 -10.94 -4.53 4.77
CA TRP A 89 -10.49 -5.91 4.87
C TRP A 89 -9.07 -5.99 4.34
N ILE A 90 -8.17 -6.52 5.17
CA ILE A 90 -6.80 -6.81 4.80
C ILE A 90 -6.73 -8.30 4.49
N ASP A 91 -6.46 -8.60 3.22
CA ASP A 91 -6.37 -9.96 2.70
C ASP A 91 -4.90 -10.43 2.74
N ILE A 92 -4.59 -11.39 3.61
CA ILE A 92 -3.25 -11.98 3.74
C ILE A 92 -3.23 -13.33 3.04
N CYS A 93 -2.24 -13.53 2.18
CA CYS A 93 -2.02 -14.84 1.56
C CYS A 93 -1.26 -15.78 2.49
N THR A 94 -1.81 -16.97 2.72
CA THR A 94 -1.22 -17.98 3.62
C THR A 94 -1.49 -19.39 3.08
N THR A 95 -0.95 -20.41 3.74
CA THR A 95 -1.19 -21.81 3.42
C THR A 95 -2.10 -22.48 4.47
N PRO A 96 -2.92 -23.47 4.08
CA PRO A 96 -3.76 -24.19 5.03
C PRO A 96 -2.96 -24.81 6.18
N SER A 97 -1.75 -25.30 5.90
CA SER A 97 -0.85 -25.88 6.89
C SER A 97 -0.37 -24.87 7.94
N ASP A 98 -0.06 -23.64 7.52
CA ASP A 98 0.35 -22.57 8.45
C ASP A 98 -0.83 -22.13 9.33
N LEU A 99 -2.03 -22.04 8.74
CA LEU A 99 -3.26 -21.77 9.48
C LEU A 99 -3.54 -22.86 10.51
N ASP A 100 -3.43 -24.13 10.15
CA ASP A 100 -3.71 -25.24 11.08
C ASP A 100 -2.64 -25.37 12.17
N ALA A 101 -1.39 -24.97 11.90
CA ALA A 101 -0.33 -24.93 12.91
C ALA A 101 -0.57 -23.84 13.97
N GLN A 102 -1.12 -22.69 13.56
CA GLN A 102 -1.34 -21.55 14.45
C GLN A 102 -2.73 -21.55 15.10
N ARG A 103 -3.76 -22.02 14.38
CA ARG A 103 -5.17 -21.98 14.81
C ARG A 103 -5.58 -23.32 15.42
N LYS A 104 -5.85 -23.31 16.72
CA LYS A 104 -6.47 -24.45 17.42
C LYS A 104 -7.99 -24.41 17.30
N ARG A 105 -8.64 -25.57 17.39
CA ARG A 105 -10.11 -25.66 17.45
C ARG A 105 -10.62 -24.83 18.64
N GLY A 106 -11.63 -24.00 18.40
CA GLY A 106 -12.22 -23.09 19.39
C GLY A 106 -11.69 -21.65 19.34
N MET A 107 -10.64 -21.35 18.57
CA MET A 107 -10.18 -19.97 18.37
C MET A 107 -11.05 -19.25 17.32
N ASN A 108 -11.86 -18.29 17.78
CA ASN A 108 -12.83 -17.51 17.02
C ASN A 108 -12.42 -16.04 16.81
N ALA A 109 -11.37 -15.57 17.48
CA ALA A 109 -10.86 -14.20 17.35
C ALA A 109 -9.36 -14.17 17.00
N ILE A 110 -8.91 -13.03 16.48
CA ILE A 110 -7.50 -12.77 16.18
C ILE A 110 -7.06 -11.49 16.88
N TRP A 111 -5.94 -11.57 17.60
CA TRP A 111 -5.22 -10.43 18.13
C TRP A 111 -4.28 -9.91 17.06
N VAL A 112 -4.38 -8.62 16.72
CA VAL A 112 -3.60 -8.00 15.66
C VAL A 112 -2.83 -6.83 16.25
N ASN A 113 -1.52 -6.80 16.01
CA ASN A 113 -0.74 -5.59 16.19
C ASN A 113 -0.52 -4.97 14.82
N ALA A 114 -1.09 -3.79 14.63
CA ALA A 114 -0.94 -3.01 13.40
C ALA A 114 -0.19 -1.72 13.72
N TYR A 115 0.64 -1.31 12.78
CA TYR A 115 1.12 0.06 12.76
C TYR A 115 0.10 0.90 12.00
N THR A 116 -0.38 1.97 12.62
CA THR A 116 -1.34 2.88 12.00
C THR A 116 -0.77 4.28 11.99
N ASN A 117 -0.94 4.98 10.87
CA ASN A 117 -0.66 6.40 10.76
C ASN A 117 -1.84 7.14 10.13
N THR A 118 -1.67 8.43 9.91
CA THR A 118 -2.69 9.29 9.28
C THR A 118 -2.99 8.93 7.82
N VAL A 119 -2.14 8.12 7.18
CA VAL A 119 -2.25 7.76 5.76
C VAL A 119 -2.83 6.35 5.56
N GLY A 120 -2.57 5.43 6.49
CA GLY A 120 -3.03 4.05 6.43
C GLY A 120 -2.55 3.18 7.59
N SER A 121 -2.74 1.87 7.43
CA SER A 121 -2.35 0.86 8.42
C SER A 121 -1.66 -0.32 7.74
N TYR A 122 -0.68 -0.91 8.40
CA TYR A 122 -0.08 -2.19 8.00
C TYR A 122 0.02 -3.13 9.20
N ILE A 123 -0.18 -4.42 8.95
CA ILE A 123 -0.15 -5.46 9.99
C ILE A 123 1.30 -5.81 10.28
N ILE A 124 1.73 -5.67 11.54
CA ILE A 124 3.06 -6.08 12.00
C ILE A 124 3.04 -7.57 12.30
N ASN A 125 2.08 -8.01 13.12
CA ASN A 125 1.90 -9.41 13.49
C ASN A 125 0.45 -9.69 13.90
N TYR A 126 0.11 -10.97 13.98
CA TYR A 126 -1.20 -11.43 14.43
C TYR A 126 -1.06 -12.75 15.19
N ALA A 127 -2.02 -13.04 16.07
CA ALA A 127 -2.11 -14.30 16.81
C ALA A 127 -3.59 -14.71 17.00
N PHE A 128 -3.90 -15.99 16.83
CA PHE A 128 -5.25 -16.50 17.08
C PHE A 128 -5.50 -16.65 18.58
N ILE A 129 -6.67 -16.23 19.05
CA ILE A 129 -7.05 -16.25 20.46
C ILE A 129 -8.45 -16.88 20.65
N TYR A 130 -8.75 -17.25 21.90
CA TYR A 130 -10.06 -17.72 22.33
C TYR A 130 -10.87 -16.53 22.84
N LYS A 131 -12.12 -16.39 22.37
CA LYS A 131 -13.09 -15.40 22.81
C LYS A 131 -14.35 -16.10 23.32
#